data_AF-A0A662VY37-F1
#
_entry.id   AF-A0A662VY37-F1
#
_cell.length_a   1.000
_cell.length_b   1.000
_cell.length_c   1.000
_cell.angle_alpha   90.00
_cell.angle_beta   90.00
_cell.angle_gamma   90.00
#
_symmetry.space_group_name_H-M   'P 1'
#
loop_
_entity.id
_entity.type
_entity.pdbx_description
1 polymer ?
#
loop_
_entity_poly.entity_id
_entity_poly.type
_entity_poly.pdbx_seq_one_letter_code
_entity_poly.pdbx_strand_id
1 'polypeptide(L)'
;MILKKGMFVFVIILLAVSIIGCSSEVSTKPQQTQQTSTPTSTPISTSTPESIISVTAKKLISDYDSNEIAADEKYKGKIITVTGEIDSVSKDILKQPFISLNYGCKAYFDKKYEKQLINLSKGDIVTVQCKCDGRFIFVTLKDCILISTTLKTTPTSTPKPTPTPIPTSKLPDVIVYVEGDQGIKFQGSIMIIQGTKSVSKSVQGTTPAKYEFDDVTMISVSFQKMSGGNKVLKVRIYDPQTGEDLVSDSTDVSYGLVVLTTQT
;
A
#
# COMPACT_ATOMS: atom_id res chain seq x y z
N MET A 1 19.47 32.47 -33.34
CA MET A 1 18.26 32.47 -34.17
C MET A 1 17.18 31.65 -33.45
N ILE A 2 16.05 32.26 -33.08
CA ILE A 2 14.70 32.02 -33.67
C ILE A 2 14.14 30.64 -33.21
N LEU A 3 13.35 30.56 -32.12
CA LEU A 3 11.88 30.81 -32.02
C LEU A 3 11.08 29.78 -32.86
N LYS A 4 10.15 28.99 -32.32
CA LYS A 4 8.80 29.35 -31.82
C LYS A 4 8.28 28.25 -30.86
N LYS A 5 7.64 28.52 -29.72
CA LYS A 5 6.36 29.23 -29.46
C LYS A 5 5.16 28.54 -30.14
N GLY A 6 4.46 27.67 -29.42
CA GLY A 6 3.26 26.99 -29.94
C GLY A 6 2.60 25.98 -28.99
N MET A 7 2.22 26.38 -27.76
CA MET A 7 1.33 25.56 -26.90
C MET A 7 0.46 26.37 -25.90
N PHE A 8 0.61 27.69 -25.81
CA PHE A 8 -0.03 28.53 -24.78
C PHE A 8 -1.34 29.23 -25.22
N VAL A 9 -2.02 28.72 -26.25
CA VAL A 9 -3.18 29.40 -26.87
C VAL A 9 -4.54 28.82 -26.43
N PHE A 10 -4.58 27.64 -25.83
CA PHE A 10 -5.84 26.94 -25.52
C PHE A 10 -6.57 27.35 -24.23
N VAL A 11 -6.06 28.31 -23.46
CA VAL A 11 -6.58 28.65 -22.11
C VAL A 11 -7.37 29.97 -22.07
N ILE A 12 -7.43 30.74 -23.16
CA ILE A 12 -8.00 32.11 -23.16
C ILE A 12 -9.31 32.26 -23.97
N ILE A 13 -9.68 31.26 -24.78
CA ILE A 13 -10.87 31.34 -25.67
C ILE A 13 -12.08 30.60 -25.05
N LEU A 14 -12.49 31.00 -23.84
CA LEU A 14 -13.74 30.53 -23.21
C LEU A 14 -14.43 31.58 -22.30
N LEU A 15 -13.96 32.83 -22.29
CA LEU A 15 -14.50 33.92 -21.46
C LEU A 15 -14.69 35.23 -22.25
N ALA A 16 -15.57 35.23 -23.25
CA ALA A 16 -16.12 36.44 -23.84
C ALA A 16 -17.47 36.18 -24.54
N VAL A 17 -18.41 37.13 -24.38
CA VAL A 17 -19.74 37.21 -25.04
C VAL A 17 -20.72 36.13 -24.52
N SER A 18 -21.84 36.47 -23.86
CA SER A 18 -22.81 37.50 -24.26
C SER A 18 -23.29 38.44 -23.14
N ILE A 19 -23.51 39.70 -23.51
CA ILE A 19 -24.25 40.72 -22.73
C ILE A 19 -25.52 41.06 -23.53
N ILE A 20 -26.68 41.05 -22.87
CA ILE A 20 -27.99 41.72 -23.18
C ILE A 20 -28.96 41.18 -22.10
N GLY A 21 -29.76 41.96 -21.35
CA GLY A 21 -29.84 43.42 -21.18
C GLY A 21 -31.11 43.82 -20.42
N CYS A 22 -31.01 44.79 -19.48
CA CYS A 22 -32.10 45.50 -18.77
C CYS A 22 -33.05 44.66 -17.87
N SER A 23 -33.69 45.18 -16.82
CA SER A 23 -33.96 46.58 -16.38
C SER A 23 -34.01 46.76 -14.84
N SER A 24 -34.08 48.03 -14.40
CA SER A 24 -34.45 48.64 -13.10
C SER A 24 -35.09 47.73 -12.01
N GLU A 25 -34.87 47.94 -10.70
CA GLU A 25 -35.30 49.15 -9.95
C GLU A 25 -34.40 49.59 -8.76
N VAL A 26 -34.70 50.78 -8.24
CA VAL A 26 -33.98 51.55 -7.22
C VAL A 26 -34.50 51.26 -5.79
N SER A 27 -33.60 51.08 -4.82
CA SER A 27 -33.83 51.62 -3.46
C SER A 27 -32.58 51.74 -2.58
N THR A 28 -32.19 53.00 -2.35
CA THR A 28 -31.87 53.63 -1.05
C THR A 28 -30.84 52.96 -0.10
N LYS A 29 -29.65 53.58 -0.03
CA LYS A 29 -28.76 53.57 1.16
C LYS A 29 -29.03 54.85 1.98
N PRO A 30 -28.94 54.83 3.34
CA PRO A 30 -27.70 55.24 4.04
C PRO A 30 -27.45 54.35 5.30
N GLN A 31 -26.43 54.53 6.17
CA GLN A 31 -25.26 55.42 6.19
C GLN A 31 -23.98 54.63 6.57
N GLN A 32 -23.31 54.95 7.71
CA GLN A 32 -22.13 54.31 8.30
C GLN A 32 -21.81 54.96 9.69
N THR A 33 -21.63 54.20 10.79
CA THR A 33 -21.01 54.71 12.05
C THR A 33 -20.42 53.64 13.00
N GLN A 34 -19.08 53.59 13.03
CA GLN A 34 -18.09 53.37 14.10
C GLN A 34 -18.43 52.83 15.54
N GLN A 35 -17.69 51.78 15.94
CA GLN A 35 -17.06 51.45 17.26
C GLN A 35 -17.78 51.57 18.63
N THR A 36 -17.69 50.52 19.49
CA THR A 36 -16.94 50.50 20.79
C THR A 36 -17.13 49.17 21.57
N SER A 37 -16.15 48.81 22.44
CA SER A 37 -15.98 47.66 23.38
C SER A 37 -17.25 47.04 24.04
N THR A 38 -17.29 45.78 24.50
CA THR A 38 -16.44 45.12 25.54
C THR A 38 -16.37 43.56 25.40
N PRO A 39 -15.52 42.84 26.18
CA PRO A 39 -15.22 41.42 25.95
C PRO A 39 -16.20 40.45 26.64
N THR A 40 -16.47 39.31 25.99
CA THR A 40 -17.11 38.15 26.64
C THR A 40 -16.45 36.84 26.18
N SER A 41 -15.67 36.28 27.10
CA SER A 41 -15.44 34.87 27.39
C SER A 41 -15.67 33.83 26.28
N THR A 42 -14.55 33.24 25.86
CA THR A 42 -14.45 31.89 25.29
C THR A 42 -15.35 30.89 26.05
N PRO A 43 -16.32 30.22 25.41
CA PRO A 43 -16.66 28.87 25.83
C PRO A 43 -15.47 28.01 25.43
N ILE A 44 -14.63 27.66 26.41
CA ILE A 44 -13.57 26.67 26.22
C ILE A 44 -14.27 25.40 25.74
N SER A 45 -14.05 25.02 24.48
CA SER A 45 -14.49 23.73 23.97
C SER A 45 -13.78 22.66 24.79
N THR A 46 -14.48 22.14 25.81
CA THR A 46 -14.05 21.00 26.60
C THR A 46 -13.75 19.87 25.64
N SER A 47 -12.46 19.62 25.40
CA SER A 47 -12.01 18.55 24.54
C SER A 47 -12.39 17.24 25.22
N THR A 48 -13.54 16.69 24.85
CA THR A 48 -13.89 15.29 25.08
C THR A 48 -12.67 14.46 24.72
N PRO A 49 -12.18 13.56 25.59
CA PRO A 49 -11.00 12.76 25.27
C PRO A 49 -11.30 11.97 23.99
N GLU A 50 -10.57 12.27 22.92
CA GLU A 50 -10.74 11.59 21.65
C GLU A 50 -10.54 10.09 21.88
N SER A 51 -11.60 9.31 21.66
CA SER A 51 -11.53 7.85 21.79
C SER A 51 -10.63 7.34 20.66
N ILE A 52 -9.38 7.01 21.01
CA ILE A 52 -8.39 6.51 20.06
C ILE A 52 -8.92 5.22 19.43
N ILE A 53 -9.24 5.28 18.14
CA ILE A 53 -9.92 4.21 17.43
C ILE A 53 -8.96 3.02 17.31
N SER A 54 -9.28 1.92 18.00
CA SER A 54 -8.50 0.68 17.93
C SER A 54 -9.05 -0.25 16.85
N VAL A 55 -8.17 -0.72 15.96
CA VAL A 55 -8.54 -1.54 14.79
C VAL A 55 -7.43 -2.54 14.47
N THR A 56 -7.75 -3.66 13.83
CA THR A 56 -6.72 -4.56 13.29
C THR A 56 -6.35 -4.16 11.87
N ALA A 57 -5.11 -4.41 11.42
CA ALA A 57 -4.69 -4.14 10.04
C ALA A 57 -5.65 -4.78 9.02
N LYS A 58 -6.07 -6.04 9.29
CA LYS A 58 -7.07 -6.75 8.48
C LYS A 58 -8.42 -6.01 8.40
N LYS A 59 -8.94 -5.51 9.53
CA LYS A 59 -10.23 -4.80 9.55
C LYS A 59 -10.12 -3.41 8.92
N LEU A 60 -9.00 -2.71 9.14
CA LEU A 60 -8.73 -1.42 8.51
C LEU A 60 -8.74 -1.55 6.98
N ILE A 61 -7.99 -2.52 6.45
CA ILE A 61 -7.98 -2.82 5.01
C ILE A 61 -9.37 -3.22 4.50
N SER A 62 -10.07 -4.12 5.20
CA SER A 62 -11.43 -4.55 4.83
C SER A 62 -12.43 -3.41 4.79
N ASP A 63 -12.31 -2.41 5.68
CA ASP A 63 -13.19 -1.23 5.66
C ASP A 63 -12.92 -0.40 4.40
N TYR A 64 -11.64 -0.14 4.07
CA TYR A 64 -11.26 0.55 2.83
C TYR A 64 -11.64 -0.23 1.55
N ASP A 65 -11.51 -1.56 1.52
CA ASP A 65 -11.92 -2.40 0.39
C ASP A 65 -13.45 -2.37 0.20
N SER A 66 -14.22 -2.27 1.29
CA SER A 66 -15.68 -2.25 1.24
C SER A 66 -16.27 -0.90 0.85
N ASN A 67 -15.71 0.21 1.37
CA ASN A 67 -16.11 1.57 1.05
C ASN A 67 -15.01 2.56 1.48
N GLU A 68 -14.16 2.96 0.53
CA GLU A 68 -13.07 3.92 0.77
C GLU A 68 -13.55 5.27 1.31
N ILE A 69 -14.70 5.79 0.86
CA ILE A 69 -15.22 7.10 1.32
C ILE A 69 -15.60 7.03 2.81
N ALA A 70 -16.31 5.98 3.22
CA ALA A 70 -16.69 5.76 4.62
C ALA A 70 -15.46 5.43 5.50
N ALA A 71 -14.46 4.73 4.95
CA ALA A 71 -13.21 4.47 5.64
C ALA A 71 -12.38 5.76 5.83
N ASP A 72 -12.32 6.64 4.83
CA ASP A 72 -11.69 7.95 4.93
C ASP A 72 -12.37 8.80 6.01
N GLU A 73 -13.70 8.93 6.01
CA GLU A 73 -14.46 9.67 7.04
C GLU A 73 -14.19 9.12 8.46
N LYS A 74 -14.10 7.79 8.57
CA LYS A 74 -13.91 7.07 9.84
C LYS A 74 -12.48 7.11 10.36
N TYR A 75 -11.46 7.16 9.50
CA TYR A 75 -10.06 6.97 9.89
C TYR A 75 -9.12 8.12 9.51
N LYS A 76 -9.27 8.72 8.33
CA LYS A 76 -8.29 9.66 7.78
C LYS A 76 -8.16 10.92 8.62
N GLY A 77 -6.92 11.38 8.79
CA GLY A 77 -6.55 12.49 9.65
C GLY A 77 -6.54 12.19 11.15
N LYS A 78 -7.20 11.12 11.61
CA LYS A 78 -7.33 10.76 13.02
C LYS A 78 -6.12 9.94 13.52
N ILE A 79 -5.87 10.00 14.83
CA ILE A 79 -4.95 9.09 15.51
C ILE A 79 -5.69 7.77 15.81
N ILE A 80 -5.12 6.67 15.32
CA ILE A 80 -5.69 5.33 15.46
C ILE A 80 -4.63 4.37 16.00
N THR A 81 -5.08 3.34 16.71
CA THR A 81 -4.23 2.23 17.18
C THR A 81 -4.47 1.04 16.27
N VAL A 82 -3.42 0.56 15.60
CA VAL A 82 -3.48 -0.54 14.64
C VAL A 82 -2.65 -1.72 15.14
N THR A 83 -3.31 -2.87 15.32
CA THR A 83 -2.65 -4.14 15.62
C THR A 83 -2.56 -5.00 14.36
N GLY A 84 -1.38 -5.54 14.04
CA GLY A 84 -1.18 -6.38 12.87
C GLY A 84 0.08 -7.23 12.94
N GLU A 85 0.14 -8.25 12.09
CA GLU A 85 1.33 -9.05 11.85
C GLU A 85 2.25 -8.34 10.84
N ILE A 86 3.55 -8.34 11.11
CA ILE A 86 4.57 -7.78 10.20
C ILE A 86 4.76 -8.67 8.97
N ASP A 87 4.55 -8.10 7.79
CA ASP A 87 5.01 -8.67 6.51
C ASP A 87 6.50 -8.35 6.26
N SER A 88 6.92 -7.12 6.56
CA SER A 88 8.32 -6.68 6.46
C SER A 88 8.61 -5.42 7.30
N VAL A 89 9.89 -5.23 7.65
CA VAL A 89 10.42 -4.00 8.23
C VAL A 89 11.48 -3.47 7.28
N SER A 90 11.42 -2.20 6.88
CA SER A 90 12.25 -1.68 5.79
C SER A 90 12.37 -0.15 5.83
N LYS A 91 13.14 0.41 4.89
CA LYS A 91 13.18 1.85 4.62
C LYS A 91 12.75 2.12 3.19
N ASP A 92 12.10 3.25 2.96
CA ASP A 92 11.77 3.71 1.61
C ASP A 92 12.97 4.38 0.92
N ILE A 93 12.74 4.90 -0.30
CA ILE A 93 13.74 5.60 -1.10
C ILE A 93 14.27 6.89 -0.46
N LEU A 94 13.52 7.51 0.48
CA LEU A 94 13.92 8.69 1.27
C LEU A 94 14.61 8.30 2.60
N LYS A 95 14.86 7.00 2.77
CA LYS A 95 15.38 6.38 4.00
C LYS A 95 14.45 6.57 5.19
N GLN A 96 13.16 6.78 4.99
CA GLN A 96 12.17 6.79 6.06
C GLN A 96 11.86 5.34 6.47
N PRO A 97 11.99 4.98 7.76
CA PRO A 97 11.69 3.62 8.22
C PRO A 97 10.18 3.37 8.25
N PHE A 98 9.77 2.17 7.84
CA PHE A 98 8.38 1.72 7.90
C PHE A 98 8.26 0.23 8.24
N ILE A 99 7.13 -0.14 8.83
CA ILE A 99 6.65 -1.52 8.94
C ILE A 99 5.57 -1.71 7.87
N SER A 100 5.70 -2.74 7.04
CA SER A 100 4.59 -3.27 6.24
C SER A 100 3.86 -4.30 7.10
N LEU A 101 2.60 -4.03 7.40
CA LEU A 101 1.70 -5.01 8.02
C LEU A 101 1.04 -5.85 6.92
N ASN A 102 0.68 -7.08 7.27
CA ASN A 102 -0.14 -7.94 6.41
C ASN A 102 -1.40 -7.21 5.92
N TYR A 103 -1.91 -7.64 4.77
CA TYR A 103 -3.07 -7.07 4.06
C TYR A 103 -2.84 -5.70 3.39
N GLY A 104 -1.64 -5.11 3.43
CA GLY A 104 -1.32 -3.92 2.62
C GLY A 104 -1.46 -2.59 3.36
N CYS A 105 -1.14 -2.58 4.66
CA CYS A 105 -1.07 -1.38 5.49
C CYS A 105 0.40 -1.03 5.79
N LYS A 106 0.83 0.22 5.55
CA LYS A 106 2.21 0.69 5.79
C LYS A 106 2.27 1.72 6.91
N ALA A 107 2.99 1.39 7.97
CA ALA A 107 3.21 2.24 9.14
C ALA A 107 4.57 2.92 9.06
N TYR A 108 4.60 4.22 8.78
CA TYR A 108 5.79 5.04 8.66
C TYR A 108 6.16 5.71 9.98
N PHE A 109 7.44 5.59 10.36
CA PHE A 109 7.99 6.10 11.61
C PHE A 109 8.93 7.28 11.35
N ASP A 110 9.06 8.16 12.34
CA ASP A 110 10.18 9.10 12.38
C ASP A 110 11.51 8.35 12.51
N LYS A 111 12.57 8.90 11.90
CA LYS A 111 13.95 8.38 12.00
C LYS A 111 14.44 8.26 13.46
N LYS A 112 13.87 9.04 14.39
CA LYS A 112 14.17 8.97 15.83
C LYS A 112 13.73 7.64 16.48
N TYR A 113 12.73 6.96 15.92
CA TYR A 113 12.25 5.66 16.40
C TYR A 113 12.92 4.46 15.74
N GLU A 114 13.81 4.67 14.76
CA GLU A 114 14.44 3.57 13.98
C GLU A 114 15.06 2.48 14.87
N LYS A 115 15.69 2.87 16.00
CA LYS A 115 16.29 1.93 16.96
C LYS A 115 15.30 0.93 17.57
N GLN A 116 14.03 1.32 17.71
CA GLN A 116 12.97 0.44 18.26
C GLN A 116 12.53 -0.64 17.26
N LEU A 117 12.80 -0.43 15.96
CA LEU A 117 12.39 -1.32 14.89
C LEU A 117 13.41 -2.43 14.59
N ILE A 118 14.65 -2.32 15.11
CA ILE A 118 15.77 -3.23 14.82
C ILE A 118 15.47 -4.68 15.20
N ASN A 119 14.73 -4.89 16.30
CA ASN A 119 14.42 -6.21 16.82
C ASN A 119 13.12 -6.81 16.24
N LEU A 120 12.46 -6.10 15.32
CA LEU A 120 11.17 -6.51 14.76
C LEU A 120 11.38 -7.29 13.47
N SER A 121 10.71 -8.44 13.37
CA SER A 121 10.85 -9.40 12.28
C SER A 121 9.50 -9.71 11.63
N LYS A 122 9.56 -10.26 10.41
CA LYS A 122 8.39 -10.82 9.73
C LYS A 122 7.71 -11.88 10.63
N GLY A 123 6.40 -11.76 10.81
CA GLY A 123 5.60 -12.66 11.64
C GLY A 123 5.47 -12.26 13.12
N ASP A 124 6.12 -11.17 13.56
CA ASP A 124 5.82 -10.57 14.87
C ASP A 124 4.45 -9.88 14.82
N ILE A 125 3.72 -9.90 15.94
CA ILE A 125 2.52 -9.09 16.11
C ILE A 125 2.91 -7.77 16.76
N VAL A 126 2.55 -6.65 16.14
CA VAL A 126 2.81 -5.31 16.68
C VAL A 126 1.54 -4.50 16.79
N THR A 127 1.52 -3.62 17.80
CA THR A 127 0.52 -2.57 17.96
C THR A 127 1.20 -1.22 17.85
N VAL A 128 0.76 -0.43 16.87
CA VAL A 128 1.27 0.92 16.60
C VAL A 128 0.16 1.93 16.81
N GLN A 129 0.49 3.10 17.32
CA GLN A 129 -0.39 4.26 17.30
C GLN A 129 0.12 5.21 16.23
N CYS A 130 -0.74 5.60 15.29
CA CYS A 130 -0.36 6.37 14.12
C CYS A 130 -1.48 7.33 13.71
N LYS A 131 -1.13 8.36 12.93
CA LYS A 131 -2.10 9.12 12.15
C LYS A 131 -2.45 8.36 10.86
N CYS A 132 -3.72 8.15 10.56
CA CYS A 132 -4.10 7.57 9.27
C CYS A 132 -4.13 8.65 8.17
N ASP A 133 -3.46 8.40 7.05
CA ASP A 133 -3.32 9.34 5.93
C ASP A 133 -4.32 9.07 4.78
N GLY A 134 -5.08 7.98 4.88
CA GLY A 134 -5.97 7.46 3.83
C GLY A 134 -5.37 6.25 3.10
N ARG A 135 -6.02 5.89 1.98
CA ARG A 135 -5.52 4.90 1.01
C ARG A 135 -5.13 5.59 -0.31
N PHE A 136 -4.20 4.96 -1.02
CA PHE A 136 -3.95 5.24 -2.43
C PHE A 136 -3.67 3.90 -3.13
N ILE A 137 -2.45 3.37 -3.01
CA ILE A 137 -2.14 1.96 -3.34
C ILE A 137 -2.22 1.08 -2.08
N PHE A 138 -1.77 1.62 -0.96
CA PHE A 138 -1.77 0.98 0.37
C PHE A 138 -2.47 1.92 1.34
N VAL A 139 -3.03 1.39 2.44
CA VAL A 139 -3.41 2.25 3.56
C VAL A 139 -2.12 2.76 4.22
N THR A 140 -1.99 4.08 4.28
CA THR A 140 -0.79 4.75 4.76
C THR A 140 -1.04 5.29 6.16
N LEU A 141 -0.17 4.91 7.10
CA LEU A 141 -0.14 5.44 8.46
C LEU A 141 1.16 6.22 8.63
N LYS A 142 1.06 7.43 9.18
CA LYS A 142 2.17 8.36 9.44
C LYS A 142 2.31 8.63 10.93
N ASP A 143 3.40 9.28 11.30
CA ASP A 143 3.68 9.74 12.66
C ASP A 143 3.59 8.60 13.70
N CYS A 144 3.95 7.38 13.27
CA CYS A 144 3.76 6.17 14.06
C CYS A 144 4.70 6.09 15.27
N ILE A 145 4.16 5.61 16.38
CA ILE A 145 4.89 5.15 17.56
C ILE A 145 4.55 3.69 17.85
N LEU A 146 5.54 2.95 18.36
CA LEU A 146 5.39 1.56 18.76
C LEU A 146 4.80 1.51 20.18
N ILE A 147 3.62 0.90 20.35
CA ILE A 147 2.94 0.81 21.65
C ILE A 147 3.29 -0.50 22.36
N SER A 148 3.18 -1.62 21.64
CA SER A 148 3.54 -2.94 22.15
C SER A 148 3.89 -3.89 21.02
N THR A 149 4.66 -4.93 21.35
CA THR A 149 5.01 -6.01 20.43
C THR A 149 4.91 -7.35 21.14
N THR A 150 4.41 -8.34 20.43
CA THR A 150 4.53 -9.75 20.80
C THR A 150 5.56 -10.34 19.84
N LEU A 151 6.82 -10.31 20.28
CA LEU A 151 7.91 -10.96 19.57
C LEU A 151 7.60 -12.45 19.47
N LYS A 152 7.70 -13.01 18.27
CA LYS A 152 7.63 -14.44 18.08
C LYS A 152 8.92 -15.05 18.63
N THR A 153 8.83 -15.73 19.77
CA THR A 153 9.88 -16.59 20.31
C THR A 153 10.17 -17.72 19.33
N THR A 154 11.04 -17.44 18.37
CA THR A 154 11.42 -18.37 17.32
C THR A 154 12.46 -19.33 17.87
N PRO A 155 12.21 -20.65 17.89
CA PRO A 155 13.25 -21.62 18.19
C PRO A 155 14.28 -21.63 17.06
N THR A 156 15.52 -21.27 17.37
CA THR A 156 16.61 -21.21 16.39
C THR A 156 17.03 -22.60 15.91
N SER A 157 16.96 -22.81 14.60
CA SER A 157 17.59 -23.89 13.80
C SER A 157 17.48 -25.35 14.27
N THR A 158 16.64 -26.11 13.55
CA THR A 158 16.81 -27.54 13.19
C THR A 158 16.87 -28.60 14.30
N PRO A 159 15.82 -29.44 14.40
CA PRO A 159 15.95 -30.84 14.77
C PRO A 159 15.65 -31.79 13.59
N LYS A 160 16.50 -32.81 13.49
CA LYS A 160 16.42 -34.13 12.81
C LYS A 160 15.03 -34.55 12.27
N PRO A 161 14.93 -35.15 11.06
CA PRO A 161 13.65 -35.59 10.49
C PRO A 161 13.00 -36.69 11.33
N THR A 162 11.86 -36.37 11.92
CA THR A 162 10.86 -37.34 12.36
C THR A 162 10.08 -37.78 11.11
N PRO A 163 9.74 -39.08 10.94
CA PRO A 163 9.01 -39.54 9.75
C PRO A 163 7.59 -38.97 9.75
N THR A 164 7.40 -37.86 9.04
CA THR A 164 6.08 -37.36 8.64
C THR A 164 5.41 -38.45 7.80
N PRO A 165 4.11 -38.75 7.98
CA PRO A 165 3.39 -39.63 7.07
C PRO A 165 3.57 -39.13 5.64
N ILE A 166 3.87 -40.05 4.71
CA ILE A 166 4.15 -39.75 3.31
C ILE A 166 3.00 -38.86 2.79
N PRO A 167 3.26 -37.59 2.41
CA PRO A 167 2.24 -36.76 1.80
C PRO A 167 1.84 -37.41 0.47
N THR A 168 0.56 -37.74 0.32
CA THR A 168 0.04 -38.15 -0.98
C THR A 168 0.31 -37.03 -1.98
N SER A 169 0.89 -37.37 -3.13
CA SER A 169 1.43 -36.44 -4.13
C SER A 169 0.36 -35.58 -4.82
N LYS A 170 -0.26 -34.64 -4.11
CA LYS A 170 -0.99 -33.52 -4.76
C LYS A 170 0.07 -32.58 -5.36
N LEU A 171 -0.04 -32.36 -6.66
CA LEU A 171 0.70 -31.32 -7.37
C LEU A 171 0.10 -29.96 -6.99
N PRO A 172 0.89 -28.88 -6.81
CA PRO A 172 0.31 -27.56 -6.53
C PRO A 172 -0.58 -27.12 -7.67
N ASP A 173 -1.56 -26.26 -7.41
CA ASP A 173 -2.49 -25.80 -8.47
C ASP A 173 -1.85 -24.72 -9.35
N VAL A 174 -0.88 -23.95 -8.81
CA VAL A 174 -0.15 -22.92 -9.57
C VAL A 174 1.31 -22.81 -9.14
N ILE A 175 2.21 -22.62 -10.09
CA ILE A 175 3.62 -22.25 -9.85
C ILE A 175 3.96 -20.93 -10.54
N VAL A 176 4.47 -19.96 -9.80
CA VAL A 176 5.07 -18.72 -10.35
C VAL A 176 6.58 -18.92 -10.45
N TYR A 177 7.11 -18.88 -11.66
CA TYR A 177 8.56 -18.86 -11.92
C TYR A 177 9.05 -17.44 -12.18
N VAL A 178 10.20 -17.11 -11.61
CA VAL A 178 10.94 -15.86 -11.85
C VAL A 178 12.33 -16.25 -12.36
N GLU A 179 12.51 -16.13 -13.66
CA GLU A 179 13.59 -16.76 -14.43
C GLU A 179 14.15 -15.79 -15.49
N GLY A 180 14.82 -16.31 -16.52
CA GLY A 180 15.61 -15.55 -17.49
C GLY A 180 17.11 -15.64 -17.18
N ASP A 181 17.84 -14.54 -17.36
CA ASP A 181 19.28 -14.53 -17.07
C ASP A 181 19.56 -14.76 -15.58
N GLN A 182 20.61 -15.52 -15.29
CA GLN A 182 21.01 -15.87 -13.93
C GLN A 182 21.53 -14.63 -13.16
N GLY A 183 21.22 -14.56 -11.86
CA GLY A 183 21.78 -13.56 -10.94
C GLY A 183 21.08 -12.20 -10.94
N ILE A 184 19.90 -12.07 -11.56
CA ILE A 184 19.08 -10.86 -11.50
C ILE A 184 18.41 -10.77 -10.14
N LYS A 185 18.70 -9.74 -9.36
CA LYS A 185 17.92 -9.40 -8.17
C LYS A 185 16.56 -8.86 -8.58
N PHE A 186 15.51 -9.20 -7.85
CA PHE A 186 14.17 -8.69 -8.06
C PHE A 186 13.46 -8.39 -6.73
N GLN A 187 12.44 -7.55 -6.79
CA GLN A 187 11.43 -7.35 -5.74
C GLN A 187 10.04 -7.42 -6.38
N GLY A 188 9.00 -7.75 -5.61
CA GLY A 188 7.68 -7.93 -6.17
C GLY A 188 6.60 -8.24 -5.14
N SER A 189 5.41 -8.55 -5.64
CA SER A 189 4.29 -9.04 -4.86
C SER A 189 3.52 -10.12 -5.62
N ILE A 190 2.94 -11.06 -4.87
CA ILE A 190 2.06 -12.10 -5.38
C ILE A 190 0.76 -12.01 -4.61
N MET A 191 -0.33 -11.76 -5.32
CA MET A 191 -1.71 -11.74 -4.83
C MET A 191 -2.45 -12.94 -5.40
N ILE A 192 -3.14 -13.69 -4.54
CA ILE A 192 -3.95 -14.85 -4.92
C ILE A 192 -5.35 -14.74 -4.30
N ILE A 193 -6.33 -15.32 -4.96
CA ILE A 193 -7.67 -15.56 -4.41
C ILE A 193 -7.79 -17.06 -4.13
N GLN A 194 -7.88 -17.41 -2.84
CA GLN A 194 -8.08 -18.78 -2.36
C GLN A 194 -9.52 -18.91 -1.83
N GLY A 195 -10.38 -19.57 -2.60
CA GLY A 195 -11.83 -19.57 -2.36
C GLY A 195 -12.38 -18.15 -2.34
N THR A 196 -12.88 -17.69 -1.19
CA THR A 196 -13.40 -16.32 -1.00
C THR A 196 -12.39 -15.34 -0.37
N LYS A 197 -11.13 -15.76 -0.17
CA LYS A 197 -10.11 -14.97 0.55
C LYS A 197 -9.03 -14.48 -0.40
N SER A 198 -8.82 -13.16 -0.43
CA SER A 198 -7.60 -12.59 -1.01
C SER A 198 -6.43 -12.72 -0.03
N VAL A 199 -5.28 -13.18 -0.53
CA VAL A 199 -4.00 -13.25 0.17
C VAL A 199 -2.97 -12.53 -0.69
N SER A 200 -2.13 -11.68 -0.08
CA SER A 200 -1.05 -10.99 -0.78
C SER A 200 0.26 -11.12 -0.02
N LYS A 201 1.36 -11.31 -0.74
CA LYS A 201 2.69 -11.61 -0.20
C LYS A 201 3.75 -10.79 -0.94
N SER A 202 4.49 -9.95 -0.22
CA SER A 202 5.69 -9.30 -0.72
C SER A 202 6.82 -10.33 -0.90
N VAL A 203 7.55 -10.26 -2.00
CA VAL A 203 8.66 -11.17 -2.33
C VAL A 203 9.88 -10.39 -2.83
N GLN A 204 11.07 -10.90 -2.51
CA GLN A 204 12.34 -10.42 -3.04
C GLN A 204 13.28 -11.61 -3.21
N GLY A 205 14.17 -11.56 -4.18
CA GLY A 205 15.01 -12.71 -4.49
C GLY A 205 16.04 -12.44 -5.59
N THR A 206 16.60 -13.52 -6.11
CA THR A 206 17.53 -13.52 -7.25
C THR A 206 17.12 -14.64 -8.19
N THR A 207 17.18 -14.43 -9.51
CA THR A 207 16.86 -15.46 -10.50
C THR A 207 17.87 -16.62 -10.47
N PRO A 208 17.42 -17.88 -10.59
CA PRO A 208 16.04 -18.32 -10.71
C PRO A 208 15.34 -18.48 -9.34
N ALA A 209 14.04 -18.23 -9.29
CA ALA A 209 13.19 -18.49 -8.14
C ALA A 209 11.84 -19.08 -8.56
N LYS A 210 11.18 -19.81 -7.65
CA LYS A 210 9.81 -20.31 -7.82
C LYS A 210 8.97 -20.09 -6.56
N TYR A 211 7.66 -19.97 -6.74
CA TYR A 211 6.66 -19.88 -5.67
C TYR A 211 5.47 -20.77 -6.02
N GLU A 212 5.11 -21.68 -5.13
CA GLU A 212 4.06 -22.69 -5.33
C GLU A 212 2.84 -22.33 -4.49
N PHE A 213 1.65 -22.56 -5.04
CA PHE A 213 0.37 -22.21 -4.42
C PHE A 213 -0.69 -23.29 -4.66
N ASP A 214 -1.49 -23.54 -3.62
CA ASP A 214 -2.64 -24.43 -3.61
C ASP A 214 -3.95 -23.64 -3.50
N ASP A 215 -5.03 -24.25 -3.97
CA ASP A 215 -6.42 -23.82 -3.90
C ASP A 215 -6.67 -22.40 -4.45
N VAL A 216 -5.95 -22.05 -5.53
CA VAL A 216 -6.01 -20.75 -6.23
C VAL A 216 -7.17 -20.74 -7.24
N THR A 217 -7.81 -19.58 -7.38
CA THR A 217 -8.86 -19.31 -8.40
C THR A 217 -8.53 -18.11 -9.29
N MET A 218 -7.71 -17.20 -8.78
CA MET A 218 -7.11 -16.09 -9.51
C MET A 218 -5.77 -15.76 -8.88
N ILE A 219 -4.80 -15.40 -9.71
CA ILE A 219 -3.48 -14.95 -9.30
C ILE A 219 -3.08 -13.69 -10.08
N SER A 220 -2.51 -12.73 -9.37
CA SER A 220 -1.89 -11.52 -9.93
C SER A 220 -0.51 -11.34 -9.31
N VAL A 221 0.49 -11.10 -10.14
CA VAL A 221 1.88 -10.92 -9.71
C VAL A 221 2.47 -9.65 -10.31
N SER A 222 3.36 -9.00 -9.56
CA SER A 222 4.17 -7.90 -10.05
C SER A 222 5.62 -8.09 -9.61
N PHE A 223 6.57 -8.00 -10.55
CA PHE A 223 7.99 -8.18 -10.30
C PHE A 223 8.81 -7.10 -10.98
N GLN A 224 9.56 -6.35 -10.19
CA GLN A 224 10.48 -5.33 -10.65
C GLN A 224 11.92 -5.86 -10.65
N LYS A 225 12.63 -5.63 -11.76
CA LYS A 225 14.06 -5.93 -11.87
C LYS A 225 14.88 -4.97 -11.02
N MET A 226 15.79 -5.48 -10.19
CA MET A 226 16.62 -4.67 -9.27
C MET A 226 18.12 -4.71 -9.59
N SER A 227 18.56 -5.59 -10.51
CA SER A 227 19.94 -5.60 -11.03
C SER A 227 19.99 -6.20 -12.45
N GLY A 228 21.19 -6.34 -13.01
CA GLY A 228 21.42 -7.07 -14.26
C GLY A 228 21.47 -6.23 -15.54
N GLY A 229 21.15 -4.93 -15.49
CA GLY A 229 21.26 -4.04 -16.66
C GLY A 229 20.29 -4.44 -17.77
N ASN A 230 20.83 -4.83 -18.93
CA ASN A 230 20.09 -5.33 -20.09
C ASN A 230 19.71 -6.82 -20.01
N LYS A 231 20.09 -7.53 -18.93
CA LYS A 231 19.67 -8.93 -18.70
C LYS A 231 18.15 -9.07 -18.60
N VAL A 232 17.59 -10.14 -19.15
CA VAL A 232 16.14 -10.39 -19.22
C VAL A 232 15.63 -11.01 -17.92
N LEU A 233 14.69 -10.34 -17.26
CA LEU A 233 13.86 -10.92 -16.21
C LEU A 233 12.57 -11.45 -16.86
N LYS A 234 12.33 -12.76 -16.84
CA LYS A 234 11.06 -13.38 -17.28
C LYS A 234 10.26 -13.82 -16.05
N VAL A 235 8.95 -13.61 -16.09
CA VAL A 235 8.01 -14.20 -15.12
C VAL A 235 7.01 -15.05 -15.89
N ARG A 236 6.67 -16.22 -15.35
CA ARG A 236 5.58 -17.04 -15.87
C ARG A 236 4.77 -17.66 -14.75
N ILE A 237 3.46 -17.72 -14.96
CA ILE A 237 2.49 -18.43 -14.15
C ILE A 237 2.19 -19.73 -14.90
N TYR A 238 2.48 -20.86 -14.26
CA TYR A 238 2.48 -22.19 -14.84
C TYR A 238 1.48 -23.07 -14.09
N ASP A 239 0.63 -23.76 -14.83
CA ASP A 239 -0.22 -24.83 -14.30
C ASP A 239 0.53 -26.16 -14.48
N PRO A 240 0.97 -26.81 -13.40
CA PRO A 240 1.69 -28.07 -13.48
C PRO A 240 0.79 -29.27 -13.79
N GLN A 241 -0.54 -29.15 -13.66
CA GLN A 241 -1.51 -30.22 -13.92
C GLN A 241 -1.73 -30.41 -15.43
N THR A 242 -1.89 -29.31 -16.17
CA THR A 242 -1.91 -29.32 -17.64
C THR A 242 -0.51 -29.33 -18.26
N GLY A 243 0.48 -28.75 -17.57
CA GLY A 243 1.84 -28.60 -18.07
C GLY A 243 2.05 -27.35 -18.93
N GLU A 244 1.16 -26.36 -18.84
CA GLU A 244 1.15 -25.16 -19.67
C GLU A 244 1.47 -23.86 -18.90
N ASP A 245 2.05 -22.88 -19.61
CA ASP A 245 2.19 -21.51 -19.11
C ASP A 245 0.85 -20.78 -19.27
N LEU A 246 0.10 -20.60 -18.18
CA LEU A 246 -1.16 -19.83 -18.16
C LEU A 246 -0.98 -18.40 -18.65
N VAL A 247 0.12 -17.76 -18.23
CA VAL A 247 0.54 -16.44 -18.73
C VAL A 247 2.03 -16.22 -18.46
N SER A 248 2.75 -15.58 -19.39
CA SER A 248 4.15 -15.17 -19.19
C SER A 248 4.46 -13.85 -19.88
N ASP A 249 5.44 -13.11 -19.32
CA ASP A 249 5.97 -11.86 -19.88
C ASP A 249 7.40 -11.61 -19.35
N SER A 250 8.12 -10.65 -19.92
CA SER A 250 9.53 -10.39 -19.60
C SER A 250 9.98 -8.95 -19.82
N THR A 251 11.08 -8.56 -19.17
CA THR A 251 11.67 -7.23 -19.33
C THR A 251 13.20 -7.24 -19.33
N ASP A 252 13.80 -6.65 -20.37
CA ASP A 252 15.22 -6.32 -20.50
C ASP A 252 15.54 -4.89 -19.99
N VAL A 253 14.52 -4.05 -19.80
CA VAL A 253 14.63 -2.68 -19.28
C VAL A 253 15.17 -2.68 -17.84
N SER A 254 16.14 -1.80 -17.56
CA SER A 254 16.64 -1.57 -16.20
C SER A 254 15.54 -1.01 -15.30
N TYR A 255 15.29 -1.64 -14.14
CA TYR A 255 14.12 -1.37 -13.28
C TYR A 255 12.75 -1.59 -13.93
N GLY A 256 12.71 -2.31 -15.05
CA GLY A 256 11.49 -2.76 -15.70
C GLY A 256 10.62 -3.61 -14.76
N LEU A 257 9.31 -3.53 -14.99
CA LEU A 257 8.27 -4.18 -14.20
C LEU A 257 7.52 -5.18 -15.10
N VAL A 258 7.42 -6.42 -14.66
CA VAL A 258 6.56 -7.45 -15.25
C VAL A 258 5.32 -7.58 -14.37
N VAL A 259 4.12 -7.48 -14.95
CA VAL A 259 2.84 -7.65 -14.23
C VAL A 259 1.99 -8.65 -14.98
N LEU A 260 1.57 -9.72 -14.31
CA LEU A 260 0.74 -10.77 -14.91
C LEU A 260 -0.48 -11.02 -14.03
N THR A 261 -1.61 -11.29 -14.65
CA THR A 261 -2.84 -11.70 -13.96
C THR A 261 -3.52 -12.79 -14.77
N THR A 262 -3.96 -13.87 -14.12
CA THR A 262 -4.77 -14.93 -14.74
C THR A 262 -5.76 -15.52 -13.74
N GLN A 263 -6.83 -16.10 -14.28
CA GLN A 263 -7.64 -17.09 -13.57
C GLN A 263 -7.02 -18.48 -13.76
N THR A 264 -7.37 -19.39 -12.87
CA THR A 264 -6.78 -20.73 -12.71
C THR A 264 -7.90 -21.74 -12.50
#